data_AF-A0A1Y4HFC8-F1
#
_entry.id   AF-A0A1Y4HFC8-F1
#
_cell.length_a   1.000
_cell.length_b   1.000
_cell.length_c   1.000
_cell.angle_alpha   90.00
_cell.angle_beta   90.00
_cell.angle_gamma   90.00
#
_symmetry.space_group_name_H-M   'P 1'
#
loop_
_entity.id
_entity.type
_entity.pdbx_description
1 polymer ?
#
loop_
_entity_poly.entity_id
_entity_poly.type
_entity_poly.pdbx_seq_one_letter_code
_entity_poly.pdbx_strand_id
1 'polypeptide(L)'
;MRMIKLIIKYLFYGISCGCTFFVVSCLFLYLAGGENNLMPIVQNFAAQAIGAMLTGIACASTSVIYQFEKIPMRYKILFHFVIGMGTYYPIAIHLKWIPFYPEKIGYTVVQILIAFGIFAAIWLIFFLFEYIEAKNINQKLKELEKDDLK
;
A
#
# COMPACT_ATOMS: atom_id res chain seq x y z
N MET A 1 -6.87 21.42 15.00
CA MET A 1 -7.76 20.23 15.05
C MET A 1 -7.95 19.52 13.69
N ARG A 2 -8.25 20.21 12.57
CA ARG A 2 -8.50 19.56 11.26
C ARG A 2 -7.32 18.73 10.73
N MET A 3 -6.08 19.22 10.89
CA MET A 3 -4.86 18.54 10.46
C MET A 3 -4.57 17.26 11.28
N ILE A 4 -4.76 17.33 12.60
CA ILE A 4 -4.59 16.18 13.51
C ILE A 4 -5.58 15.05 13.15
N LYS A 5 -6.84 15.40 12.87
CA LYS A 5 -7.86 14.42 12.45
C LYS A 5 -7.47 13.71 11.13
N LEU A 6 -6.88 14.43 10.19
CA LEU A 6 -6.39 13.84 8.92
C LEU A 6 -5.24 12.88 9.16
N ILE A 7 -4.24 13.27 9.97
CA ILE A 7 -3.10 12.41 10.30
C ILE A 7 -3.57 11.12 10.97
N ILE A 8 -4.46 11.23 11.95
CA ILE A 8 -5.04 10.07 12.64
C ILE A 8 -5.80 9.17 11.66
N LYS A 9 -6.59 9.74 10.75
CA LYS A 9 -7.32 8.98 9.72
C LYS A 9 -6.36 8.17 8.84
N TYR A 10 -5.30 8.79 8.32
CA TYR A 10 -4.34 8.10 7.46
C TYR A 10 -3.51 7.05 8.20
N LEU A 11 -3.21 7.27 9.49
CA LEU A 11 -2.56 6.27 10.34
C LEU A 11 -3.43 5.02 10.51
N PHE A 12 -4.70 5.19 10.93
CA PHE A 12 -5.61 4.05 11.10
C PHE A 12 -5.91 3.34 9.78
N TYR A 13 -6.07 4.08 8.68
CA TYR A 13 -6.26 3.51 7.36
C TYR A 13 -5.04 2.69 6.92
N GLY A 14 -3.83 3.21 7.16
CA GLY A 14 -2.59 2.51 6.89
C GLY A 14 -2.43 1.25 7.72
N ILE A 15 -2.70 1.32 9.03
CA ILE A 15 -2.68 0.16 9.92
C ILE A 15 -3.67 -0.91 9.43
N SER A 16 -4.91 -0.52 9.17
CA SER A 16 -5.94 -1.45 8.71
C SER A 16 -5.53 -2.11 7.40
N CYS A 17 -5.05 -1.34 6.42
CA CYS A 17 -4.60 -1.86 5.14
C CYS A 17 -3.42 -2.83 5.31
N GLY A 18 -2.41 -2.44 6.11
CA GLY A 18 -1.25 -3.30 6.41
C GLY A 18 -1.65 -4.62 7.07
N CYS A 19 -2.53 -4.58 8.07
CA CYS A 19 -3.05 -5.76 8.74
C CYS A 19 -3.88 -6.64 7.79
N THR A 20 -4.70 -6.06 6.92
CA THR A 20 -5.48 -6.82 5.93
C THR A 20 -4.55 -7.57 4.97
N PHE A 21 -3.56 -6.91 4.39
CA PHE A 21 -2.58 -7.57 3.51
C PHE A 21 -1.75 -8.62 4.23
N PHE A 22 -1.42 -8.39 5.51
CA PHE A 22 -0.72 -9.38 6.32
C PHE A 22 -1.55 -10.66 6.52
N VAL A 23 -2.82 -10.52 6.93
CA VAL A 23 -3.71 -11.68 7.11
C VAL A 23 -3.94 -12.42 5.80
N VAL A 24 -4.18 -11.68 4.70
CA VAL A 24 -4.32 -12.27 3.36
C VAL A 24 -3.07 -13.05 2.97
N SER A 25 -1.87 -12.50 3.24
CA SER A 25 -0.60 -13.18 2.98
C SER A 25 -0.44 -14.44 3.82
N CYS A 26 -0.80 -14.40 5.11
CA CYS A 26 -0.81 -15.57 5.98
C CYS A 26 -1.77 -16.66 5.49
N LEU A 27 -2.95 -16.28 4.99
CA LEU A 27 -3.89 -17.23 4.38
C LEU A 27 -3.31 -17.88 3.13
N PHE A 28 -2.67 -17.11 2.25
CA PHE A 28 -2.00 -17.67 1.07
C PHE A 28 -0.88 -18.64 1.47
N LEU A 29 -0.05 -18.30 2.46
CA LEU A 29 1.01 -19.17 2.97
C LEU A 29 0.45 -20.48 3.54
N TYR A 30 -0.64 -20.39 4.31
CA TYR A 30 -1.32 -21.55 4.87
C TYR A 30 -1.93 -22.44 3.77
N LEU A 31 -2.56 -21.86 2.76
CA LEU A 31 -3.11 -22.63 1.63
C LEU A 31 -2.01 -23.30 0.78
N ALA A 32 -0.83 -22.68 0.67
CA ALA A 32 0.26 -23.18 -0.15
C ALA A 32 1.06 -24.33 0.50
N GLY A 33 1.13 -24.39 1.84
CA GLY A 33 1.95 -25.40 2.52
C GLY A 33 1.59 -25.68 3.98
N GLY A 34 0.38 -25.30 4.40
CA GLY A 34 -0.15 -25.54 5.74
C GLY A 34 0.61 -24.79 6.82
N GLU A 35 0.63 -25.38 8.01
CA GLU A 35 1.25 -24.80 9.21
C GLU A 35 2.76 -24.60 9.07
N ASN A 36 3.45 -25.42 8.27
CA ASN A 36 4.90 -25.35 8.09
C ASN A 36 5.36 -24.02 7.48
N ASN A 37 4.57 -23.47 6.56
CA ASN A 37 4.86 -22.17 5.94
C ASN A 37 4.47 -20.98 6.83
N LEU A 38 3.53 -21.19 7.75
CA LEU A 38 3.05 -20.15 8.67
C LEU A 38 3.92 -20.06 9.94
N MET A 39 4.53 -21.17 10.37
CA MET A 39 5.33 -21.27 11.58
C MET A 39 6.40 -20.17 11.72
N PRO A 40 7.18 -19.81 10.69
CA PRO A 40 8.18 -18.74 10.79
C PRO A 40 7.56 -17.36 11.07
N ILE A 41 6.34 -17.14 10.62
CA ILE A 41 5.59 -15.89 10.86
C ILE A 41 5.08 -15.87 12.31
N VAL A 42 4.51 -16.98 12.80
CA VAL A 42 3.96 -17.06 14.16
C VAL A 42 5.06 -16.95 15.22
N GLN A 43 6.23 -17.54 14.98
CA GLN A 43 7.37 -17.50 15.90
C GLN A 43 7.85 -16.07 16.19
N ASN A 44 7.66 -15.13 15.27
CA ASN A 44 8.00 -13.73 15.45
C ASN A 44 6.81 -12.81 15.15
N PHE A 45 5.60 -13.24 15.54
CA PHE A 45 4.35 -12.60 15.16
C PHE A 45 4.32 -11.09 15.46
N ALA A 46 4.83 -10.67 16.61
CA ALA A 46 4.84 -9.25 16.99
C ALA A 46 5.64 -8.39 16.00
N ALA A 47 6.86 -8.81 15.63
CA ALA A 47 7.66 -8.08 14.66
C ALA A 47 7.04 -8.11 13.26
N GLN A 48 6.42 -9.24 12.89
CA GLN A 48 5.72 -9.40 11.62
C GLN A 48 4.50 -8.47 11.49
N ALA A 49 3.67 -8.42 12.53
CA ALA A 49 2.51 -7.53 12.59
C ALA A 49 2.93 -6.05 12.59
N ILE A 50 3.94 -5.68 13.39
CA ILE A 50 4.47 -4.30 13.42
C ILE A 50 5.03 -3.92 12.05
N GLY A 51 5.80 -4.79 11.40
CA GLY A 51 6.32 -4.54 10.05
C GLY A 51 5.22 -4.31 9.02
N ALA A 52 4.14 -5.09 9.09
CA ALA A 52 2.98 -4.91 8.22
C ALA A 52 2.27 -3.57 8.49
N MET A 53 2.07 -3.21 9.76
CA MET A 53 1.48 -1.92 10.14
C MET A 53 2.33 -0.74 9.65
N LEU A 54 3.65 -0.79 9.85
CA LEU A 54 4.59 0.25 9.40
C LEU A 54 4.59 0.40 7.88
N THR A 55 4.60 -0.72 7.16
CA THR A 55 4.50 -0.74 5.70
C THR A 55 3.17 -0.11 5.24
N GLY A 56 2.06 -0.50 5.86
CA GLY A 56 0.73 0.04 5.57
C GLY A 56 0.63 1.54 5.86
N ILE A 57 1.20 2.01 6.98
CA ILE A 57 1.30 3.44 7.31
C ILE A 57 2.12 4.19 6.27
N ALA A 58 3.29 3.69 5.87
CA ALA A 58 4.12 4.33 4.85
C ALA A 58 3.38 4.45 3.51
N CYS A 59 2.68 3.40 3.11
CA CYS A 59 1.90 3.38 1.87
C CYS A 59 0.70 4.34 1.94
N ALA A 60 -0.08 4.31 3.03
CA ALA A 60 -1.26 5.18 3.17
C ALA A 60 -0.90 6.65 3.40
N SER A 61 0.11 6.94 4.22
CA SER A 61 0.51 8.32 4.52
C SER A 61 1.07 9.05 3.30
N THR A 62 1.80 8.36 2.43
CA THR A 62 2.34 8.96 1.20
C THR A 62 1.24 9.34 0.21
N SER A 63 0.03 8.77 0.32
CA SER A 63 -1.11 9.22 -0.48
C SER A 63 -1.53 10.66 -0.21
N VAL A 64 -1.11 11.25 0.93
CA VAL A 64 -1.36 12.67 1.23
C VAL A 64 -0.76 13.59 0.16
N ILE A 65 0.28 13.14 -0.54
CA ILE A 65 0.92 13.94 -1.59
C ILE A 65 -0.03 14.27 -2.75
N TYR A 66 -1.06 13.45 -2.96
CA TYR A 66 -2.06 13.69 -3.99
C TYR A 66 -2.96 14.89 -3.68
N GLN A 67 -3.08 15.30 -2.41
CA GLN A 67 -3.87 16.47 -2.02
C GLN A 67 -3.21 17.80 -2.39
N PHE A 68 -1.91 17.82 -2.72
CA PHE A 68 -1.23 19.06 -3.11
C PHE A 68 -1.46 19.37 -4.59
N GLU A 69 -2.30 20.35 -4.91
CA GLU A 69 -2.58 20.74 -6.31
C GLU A 69 -1.34 21.26 -7.06
N LYS A 70 -0.38 21.87 -6.33
CA LYS A 70 0.82 22.48 -6.91
C LYS A 70 1.83 21.47 -7.47
N ILE A 71 1.75 20.20 -7.09
CA ILE A 71 2.74 19.18 -7.49
C ILE A 71 2.23 18.45 -8.74
N PRO A 72 3.01 18.39 -9.84
CA PRO A 72 2.63 17.62 -11.02
C PRO A 72 2.45 16.14 -10.70
N MET A 73 1.48 15.49 -11.35
CA MET A 73 1.09 14.09 -11.10
C MET A 73 2.26 13.10 -11.13
N ARG A 74 3.19 13.27 -12.09
CA ARG A 74 4.40 12.44 -12.21
C ARG A 74 5.26 12.44 -10.94
N TYR A 75 5.40 13.59 -10.28
CA TYR A 75 6.20 13.69 -9.06
C TYR A 75 5.44 13.15 -7.85
N LYS A 76 4.11 13.32 -7.80
CA LYS A 76 3.26 12.68 -6.78
C LYS A 76 3.43 11.17 -6.80
N ILE A 77 3.36 10.57 -7.98
CA ILE A 77 3.58 9.13 -8.20
C ILE A 77 5.01 8.76 -7.77
N LEU A 78 6.03 9.49 -8.25
CA LEU A 78 7.43 9.21 -7.90
C LEU A 78 7.64 9.18 -6.38
N PHE A 79 7.21 10.20 -5.65
CA PHE A 79 7.37 10.27 -4.20
C PHE A 79 6.58 9.17 -3.47
N HIS A 80 5.37 8.84 -3.92
CA HIS A 80 4.58 7.75 -3.35
C HIS A 80 5.31 6.41 -3.47
N PHE A 81 5.83 6.10 -4.67
CA PHE A 81 6.57 4.87 -4.92
C PHE A 81 7.93 4.84 -4.20
N VAL A 82 8.68 5.94 -4.20
CA VAL A 82 9.99 6.01 -3.54
C VAL A 82 9.86 5.81 -2.03
N ILE A 83 8.93 6.50 -1.37
CA ILE A 83 8.76 6.38 0.07
C ILE A 83 8.10 5.04 0.44
N GLY A 84 7.10 4.58 -0.34
CA GLY A 84 6.44 3.30 -0.12
C GLY A 84 7.42 2.14 -0.25
N MET A 85 8.09 2.01 -1.40
CA MET A 85 9.06 0.94 -1.64
C MET A 85 10.31 1.09 -0.78
N GLY A 86 10.78 2.33 -0.57
CA GLY A 86 11.93 2.63 0.28
C GLY A 86 11.71 2.25 1.74
N THR A 87 10.46 2.22 2.22
CA THR A 87 10.12 1.73 3.56
C THR A 87 9.87 0.22 3.57
N TYR A 88 9.22 -0.30 2.52
CA TYR A 88 8.91 -1.73 2.39
C TYR A 88 10.17 -2.60 2.34
N TYR A 89 11.17 -2.27 1.51
CA TYR A 89 12.35 -3.13 1.34
C TYR A 89 13.16 -3.35 2.62
N PRO A 90 13.51 -2.31 3.41
CA PRO A 90 14.19 -2.51 4.67
C PRO A 90 13.42 -3.43 5.63
N ILE A 91 12.11 -3.24 5.74
CA ILE A 91 11.24 -4.07 6.59
C ILE A 91 11.21 -5.51 6.08
N ALA A 92 11.02 -5.69 4.76
CA ALA A 92 10.93 -6.99 4.12
C ALA A 92 12.23 -7.79 4.25
N ILE A 93 13.39 -7.14 4.16
CA ILE A 93 14.70 -7.78 4.36
C ILE A 93 14.89 -8.13 5.84
N HIS A 94 14.60 -7.20 6.76
CA HIS A 94 14.76 -7.41 8.19
C HIS A 94 13.88 -8.56 8.73
N LEU A 95 12.63 -8.63 8.26
CA LEU A 95 11.65 -9.65 8.65
C LEU A 95 11.72 -10.92 7.78
N LYS A 96 12.68 -11.00 6.86
CA LYS A 96 12.92 -12.13 5.96
C LYS A 96 11.72 -12.47 5.05
N TRP A 97 10.91 -11.49 4.69
CA TRP A 97 9.87 -11.64 3.66
C TRP A 97 10.47 -11.88 2.28
N ILE A 98 11.60 -11.22 2.02
CA ILE A 98 12.35 -11.36 0.77
C ILE A 98 13.71 -11.97 1.12
N PRO A 99 14.07 -13.12 0.52
CA PRO A 99 15.37 -13.71 0.75
C PRO A 99 16.44 -12.91 0.02
N PHE A 100 17.40 -12.38 0.76
CA PHE A 100 18.52 -11.61 0.22
C PHE A 100 19.72 -12.53 -0.04
N TYR A 101 20.03 -12.78 -1.31
CA TYR A 101 21.14 -13.61 -1.74
C TYR A 101 22.24 -12.75 -2.38
N PRO A 102 23.24 -12.27 -1.61
CA PRO A 102 24.28 -11.38 -2.13
C PRO A 102 25.11 -12.02 -3.25
N GLU A 103 25.26 -13.35 -3.25
CA GLU A 103 25.98 -14.09 -4.29
C GLU A 103 25.17 -14.30 -5.59
N LYS A 104 23.86 -14.06 -5.55
CA LYS A 104 22.93 -14.30 -6.66
C LYS A 104 22.13 -13.05 -7.00
N ILE A 105 22.85 -11.97 -7.34
CA ILE A 105 22.30 -10.63 -7.65
C ILE A 105 21.10 -10.71 -8.62
N GLY A 106 21.14 -11.58 -9.63
CA GLY A 106 20.05 -11.75 -10.60
C GLY A 106 18.71 -12.11 -9.96
N TYR A 107 18.69 -12.96 -8.93
CA TYR A 107 17.45 -13.33 -8.23
C TYR A 107 16.89 -12.16 -7.41
N THR A 108 17.77 -11.40 -6.76
CA THR A 108 17.38 -10.21 -6.00
C THR A 108 16.80 -9.14 -6.92
N VAL A 109 17.38 -8.93 -8.12
CA VAL A 109 16.83 -7.99 -9.10
C VAL A 109 15.44 -8.40 -9.56
N VAL A 110 15.23 -9.68 -9.90
CA VAL A 110 13.92 -10.18 -10.32
C VAL A 110 12.88 -10.04 -9.21
N GLN A 111 13.23 -10.33 -7.95
CA GLN A 111 12.33 -10.14 -6.81
C GLN A 111 11.94 -8.68 -6.61
N ILE A 112 12.89 -7.76 -6.76
CA ILE A 112 12.63 -6.31 -6.69
C ILE A 112 11.65 -5.89 -7.80
N LEU A 113 11.85 -6.39 -9.02
CA LEU A 113 10.95 -6.09 -10.14
C LEU A 113 9.55 -6.65 -9.93
N ILE A 114 9.43 -7.86 -9.39
CA ILE A 114 8.13 -8.48 -9.05
C ILE A 114 7.43 -7.66 -7.95
N ALA A 115 8.14 -7.30 -6.87
CA ALA A 115 7.59 -6.51 -5.79
C ALA A 115 7.14 -5.12 -6.28
N PHE A 116 7.93 -4.49 -7.15
CA PHE A 116 7.55 -3.23 -7.80
C PHE A 116 6.30 -3.40 -8.68
N GLY A 117 6.22 -4.49 -9.44
CA GLY A 117 5.06 -4.81 -10.27
C GLY A 117 3.78 -5.02 -9.46
N ILE A 118 3.86 -5.77 -8.36
CA ILE A 118 2.73 -5.97 -7.44
C ILE A 118 2.30 -4.64 -6.81
N PHE A 119 3.25 -3.85 -6.32
CA PHE A 119 2.96 -2.55 -5.73
C PHE A 119 2.31 -1.60 -6.74
N ALA A 120 2.82 -1.56 -7.97
CA ALA A 120 2.24 -0.78 -9.07
C ALA A 120 0.82 -1.24 -9.44
N ALA A 121 0.58 -2.56 -9.46
CA ALA A 121 -0.74 -3.11 -9.73
C ALA A 121 -1.75 -2.74 -8.63
N ILE A 122 -1.37 -2.88 -7.36
CA ILE A 122 -2.21 -2.46 -6.22
C ILE A 122 -2.53 -0.97 -6.33
N TRP A 123 -1.52 -0.13 -6.56
CA TRP A 123 -1.72 1.31 -6.74
C TRP A 123 -2.66 1.62 -7.90
N LEU A 124 -2.49 0.94 -9.04
CA LEU A 124 -3.32 1.15 -10.23
C LEU A 124 -4.79 0.79 -9.97
N ILE A 125 -5.05 -0.29 -9.22
CA ILE A 125 -6.42 -0.68 -8.84
C ILE A 125 -7.07 0.42 -8.00
N PHE A 126 -6.38 0.92 -6.97
CA PHE A 126 -6.89 2.03 -6.16
C PHE A 126 -7.08 3.31 -6.98
N PHE A 127 -6.13 3.62 -7.87
CA PHE A 127 -6.23 4.78 -8.75
C PHE A 127 -7.45 4.71 -9.67
N LEU A 128 -7.72 3.56 -10.27
CA LEU A 128 -8.89 3.36 -11.13
C LEU A 128 -10.20 3.45 -10.35
N PHE A 129 -10.25 2.87 -9.15
CA PHE A 129 -11.42 2.96 -8.28
C PHE A 129 -11.76 4.41 -7.94
N GLU A 130 -10.77 5.18 -7.46
CA GLU A 130 -10.93 6.60 -7.14
C GLU A 130 -11.28 7.45 -8.38
N TYR A 131 -10.70 7.13 -9.54
CA TYR A 131 -11.02 7.81 -10.79
C TYR A 131 -12.48 7.59 -11.22
N ILE A 132 -12.99 6.36 -11.09
CA ILE A 132 -14.39 6.02 -11.39
C ILE A 132 -15.33 6.71 -10.41
N GLU A 133 -15.00 6.71 -9.11
CA GLU A 133 -15.81 7.36 -8.08
C GLU A 133 -15.88 8.87 -8.29
N ALA A 134 -14.75 9.52 -8.56
CA ALA A 134 -14.70 10.95 -8.88
C ALA A 134 -15.54 11.29 -10.12
N LYS A 135 -15.51 10.44 -11.16
CA LYS A 135 -16.33 10.62 -12.36
C LYS A 135 -17.83 10.52 -12.03
N ASN A 136 -18.22 9.55 -11.20
CA ASN A 136 -19.62 9.34 -10.80
C ASN A 136 -20.15 10.52 -9.97
N ILE A 137 -19.34 11.03 -9.03
CA ILE A 137 -19.71 12.23 -8.22
C ILE A 137 -19.91 13.44 -9.13
N ASN A 138 -18.98 13.69 -10.06
CA ASN A 138 -19.09 14.81 -11.00
C ASN A 138 -20.30 14.70 -11.94
N GLN A 139 -20.73 13.48 -12.28
CA GLN A 139 -21.95 13.27 -13.06
C GLN A 139 -23.20 13.62 -12.23
N LYS A 140 -23.29 13.12 -10.99
CA LYS A 140 -24.40 13.43 -10.08
C LYS A 140 -24.53 14.92 -9.79
N LEU A 141 -23.42 15.64 -9.62
CA LEU A 141 -23.43 17.09 -9.42
C LEU A 141 -24.02 17.82 -10.64
N LYS A 142 -23.67 17.40 -11.86
CA LYS A 142 -24.22 17.97 -13.10
C LYS A 142 -25.71 17.66 -13.29
N GLU A 143 -26.19 16.52 -12.79
CA GLU A 143 -27.61 16.17 -12.81
C GLU A 143 -28.39 17.04 -11.83
N LEU A 144 -27.91 17.19 -10.60
CA LEU A 144 -28.49 18.07 -9.59
C LEU A 144 -28.53 19.55 -10.06
N GLU A 145 -27.43 20.06 -10.63
CA GLU A 145 -27.41 21.42 -11.19
C GLU A 145 -28.44 21.62 -12.32
N LYS A 146 -28.72 20.58 -13.11
CA LYS A 146 -29.72 20.66 -14.19
C LYS A 146 -31.15 20.57 -13.68
N ASP A 147 -31.38 19.85 -12.58
CA ASP A 147 -32.69 19.75 -11.94
C ASP A 147 -33.02 21.02 -11.12
N ASP A 148 -32.03 21.65 -10.47
CA ASP A 148 -32.20 22.94 -9.77
C ASP A 148 -32.47 24.11 -10.74
N LEU A 149 -32.10 23.98 -12.02
CA LEU A 149 -32.32 24.98 -13.07
C LEU A 149 -33.65 24.79 -13.83
N LYS A 150 -34.44 23.75 -13.52
CA LYS A 150 -35.76 23.48 -14.12
C LYS A 150 -36.91 23.89 -13.20
#